data_AF-A0A2E1ZW37-F1
#
_entry.id   AF-A0A2E1ZW37-F1
#
_cell.length_a   1.000
_cell.length_b   1.000
_cell.length_c   1.000
_cell.angle_alpha   90.00
_cell.angle_beta   90.00
_cell.angle_gamma   90.00
#
_symmetry.space_group_name_H-M   'P 1'
#
loop_
_entity.id
_entity.type
_entity.pdbx_description
1 polymer ?
#
loop_
_entity_poly.entity_id
_entity_poly.type
_entity_poly.pdbx_seq_one_letter_code
_entity_poly.pdbx_strand_id
1 'polypeptide(L)'
;MDDKIIEECANWIAEQASDQLGGFIPAELLDLMFELENKIREENNDPTMGHKEMSTFLLEELRKEEVPVEKTGLNENILEELLHWEDECLSLSGHPREIRN
;
A
#
# COMPACT_ATOMS: atom_id res chain seq x y z
N MET A 1 2.39 -12.23 9.14
CA MET A 1 2.93 -12.48 7.79
C MET A 1 4.41 -12.76 7.95
N ASP A 2 5.08 -13.44 7.01
CA ASP A 2 6.54 -13.62 7.09
C ASP A 2 7.20 -12.29 6.70
N ASP A 3 7.97 -11.68 7.61
CA ASP A 3 8.61 -10.37 7.42
C ASP A 3 9.44 -10.31 6.13
N LYS A 4 10.00 -11.45 5.70
CA LYS A 4 10.77 -11.56 4.45
C LYS A 4 9.90 -11.37 3.20
N ILE A 5 8.66 -11.85 3.22
CA ILE A 5 7.72 -11.70 2.11
C ILE A 5 7.29 -10.24 2.00
N ILE A 6 7.09 -9.56 3.14
CA ILE A 6 6.75 -8.14 3.17
C ILE A 6 7.86 -7.32 2.53
N GLU A 7 9.11 -7.55 2.93
CA GLU A 7 10.28 -6.85 2.39
C GLU A 7 10.45 -7.12 0.88
N GLU A 8 10.28 -8.37 0.44
CA GLU A 8 10.33 -8.71 -0.99
C GLU A 8 9.22 -8.00 -1.78
N CYS A 9 8.00 -7.93 -1.23
CA CYS A 9 6.90 -7.21 -1.86
C CYS A 9 7.13 -5.71 -1.90
N ALA A 10 7.60 -5.08 -0.81
CA ALA A 10 7.94 -3.66 -0.79
C ALA A 10 8.98 -3.32 -1.87
N ASN A 11 10.05 -4.11 -1.97
CA ASN A 11 11.07 -3.91 -3.00
C ASN A 11 10.51 -4.08 -4.42
N TRP A 12 9.71 -5.12 -4.65
CA TRP A 12 9.12 -5.36 -5.97
C TRP A 12 8.15 -4.23 -6.39
N ILE A 13 7.30 -3.76 -5.47
CA ILE A 13 6.37 -2.65 -5.71
C ILE A 13 7.14 -1.36 -6.00
N ALA A 14 8.24 -1.10 -5.28
CA ALA A 14 9.09 0.07 -5.54
C ALA A 14 9.70 0.03 -6.95
N GLU A 15 10.13 -1.16 -7.42
CA GLU A 15 10.58 -1.36 -8.80
C GLU A 15 9.44 -1.11 -9.81
N GLN A 16 8.24 -1.66 -9.58
CA GLN A 16 7.07 -1.42 -10.45
C GLN A 16 6.70 0.06 -10.53
N ALA A 17 6.70 0.77 -9.40
CA ALA A 17 6.41 2.20 -9.35
C ALA A 17 7.44 3.00 -10.15
N SER A 18 8.71 2.60 -10.12
CA SER A 18 9.75 3.26 -10.90
C SER A 18 9.57 3.04 -12.41
N ASP A 19 9.27 1.81 -12.80
CA ASP A 19 9.11 1.44 -14.21
C ASP A 19 7.81 2.01 -14.81
N GLN A 20 6.69 1.94 -14.10
CA GLN A 20 5.37 2.26 -14.64
C GLN A 20 4.94 3.72 -14.41
N LEU A 21 5.27 4.30 -13.26
CA LEU A 21 4.88 5.67 -12.90
C LEU A 21 5.98 6.69 -13.21
N GLY A 22 7.19 6.22 -13.54
CA GLY A 22 8.38 7.08 -13.70
C GLY A 22 8.76 7.82 -12.41
N GLY A 23 8.25 7.34 -11.27
CA GLY A 23 8.43 7.93 -9.95
C GLY A 23 9.46 7.18 -9.11
N PHE A 24 9.70 7.66 -7.90
CA PHE A 24 10.45 6.91 -6.90
C PHE A 24 9.57 6.78 -5.66
N ILE A 25 9.30 5.55 -5.26
CA ILE A 25 8.60 5.22 -4.03
C ILE A 25 9.61 4.51 -3.12
N PRO A 26 9.96 5.11 -1.97
CA PRO A 26 10.85 4.46 -1.02
C PRO A 26 10.20 3.20 -0.44
N ALA A 27 10.99 2.16 -0.20
CA ALA A 27 10.50 0.94 0.45
C ALA A 27 9.94 1.24 1.85
N GLU A 28 10.53 2.21 2.56
CA GLU A 28 10.05 2.62 3.89
C GLU A 28 8.65 3.22 3.87
N LEU A 29 8.25 3.83 2.74
CA LEU A 29 6.87 4.32 2.57
C LEU A 29 5.89 3.16 2.38
N LEU A 30 6.33 2.09 1.70
CA LEU A 30 5.52 0.89 1.48
C LEU A 30 5.36 0.09 2.78
N ASP A 31 6.43 -0.03 3.57
CA ASP A 31 6.37 -0.64 4.90
C ASP A 31 5.36 0.10 5.80
N LEU A 32 5.45 1.44 5.86
CA LEU A 32 4.49 2.27 6.59
C LEU A 32 3.06 2.07 6.06
N MET A 33 2.90 1.98 4.74
CA MET A 33 1.59 1.76 4.12
C MET A 33 0.97 0.43 4.57
N PHE A 34 1.74 -0.65 4.63
CA PHE A 34 1.26 -1.96 5.08
C PHE A 34 0.90 -1.97 6.57
N GLU A 35 1.65 -1.26 7.40
CA GLU A 35 1.33 -1.09 8.82
C GLU A 35 0.01 -0.33 9.00
N LEU A 36 -0.14 0.79 8.29
CA LEU A 36 -1.35 1.62 8.35
C LEU A 36 -2.57 0.89 7.78
N GLU A 37 -2.42 0.11 6.71
CA GLU A 37 -3.51 -0.66 6.12
C GLU A 37 -4.12 -1.62 7.15
N ASN A 38 -3.27 -2.39 7.85
CA ASN A 38 -3.72 -3.33 8.88
C ASN A 38 -4.48 -2.60 9.99
N LYS A 39 -3.92 -1.47 10.47
CA LYS A 39 -4.56 -0.62 11.48
C LYS A 39 -5.92 -0.11 11.02
N ILE A 40 -6.04 0.38 9.78
CA ILE A 40 -7.30 0.90 9.22
C ILE A 40 -8.36 -0.19 9.15
N ARG A 41 -7.99 -1.40 8.70
CA ARG A 41 -8.91 -2.55 8.66
C ARG A 41 -9.42 -2.93 10.05
N GLU A 42 -8.53 -2.94 11.04
CA GLU A 42 -8.88 -3.24 12.43
C GLU A 42 -9.80 -2.17 13.04
N GLU A 43 -9.49 -0.89 12.87
CA GLU A 43 -10.27 0.23 13.41
C GLU A 43 -11.67 0.31 12.80
N ASN A 44 -11.81 0.00 11.51
CA ASN A 44 -13.11 -0.02 10.82
C ASN A 44 -13.82 -1.38 10.92
N ASN A 45 -13.15 -2.40 11.46
CA ASN A 45 -13.64 -3.77 11.54
C ASN A 45 -14.07 -4.33 10.16
N ASP A 46 -13.37 -3.92 9.10
CA ASP A 46 -13.60 -4.32 7.70
C ASP A 46 -12.31 -4.93 7.11
N PRO A 47 -12.07 -6.24 7.34
CA PRO A 47 -10.88 -6.92 6.82
C PRO A 47 -10.85 -6.99 5.30
N THR A 48 -11.98 -6.85 4.61
CA THR A 48 -12.07 -6.96 3.14
C THR A 48 -12.29 -5.60 2.47
N MET A 49 -12.07 -4.49 3.19
CA MET A 49 -12.15 -3.13 2.67
C MET A 49 -11.46 -2.97 1.31
N GLY A 50 -12.17 -2.38 0.36
CA GLY A 50 -11.73 -2.19 -1.02
C GLY A 50 -10.63 -1.14 -1.16
N HIS A 51 -9.79 -1.26 -2.20
CA HIS A 51 -8.62 -0.39 -2.38
C HIS A 51 -8.96 1.09 -2.51
N LYS A 52 -10.07 1.43 -3.15
CA LYS A 52 -10.52 2.83 -3.25
C LYS A 52 -10.85 3.45 -1.90
N GLU A 53 -11.49 2.67 -1.03
CA GLU A 53 -11.83 3.13 0.32
C GLU A 53 -10.56 3.19 1.18
N MET A 54 -9.73 2.15 1.10
CA MET A 54 -8.45 2.08 1.79
C MET A 54 -7.50 3.21 1.39
N SER A 55 -7.38 3.55 0.11
CA SER A 55 -6.51 4.61 -0.37
C SER A 55 -6.90 5.99 0.17
N THR A 56 -8.19 6.22 0.38
CA THR A 56 -8.72 7.43 1.03
C THR A 56 -8.24 7.50 2.48
N PHE A 57 -8.43 6.42 3.25
CA PHE A 57 -7.98 6.37 4.64
C PHE A 57 -6.46 6.45 4.78
N LEU A 58 -5.71 5.74 3.91
CA LEU A 58 -4.25 5.78 3.89
C LEU A 58 -3.73 7.19 3.63
N LEU A 59 -4.32 7.92 2.68
CA LEU A 59 -3.88 9.30 2.41
C LEU A 59 -4.08 10.20 3.63
N GLU A 60 -5.15 10.00 4.39
CA GLU A 60 -5.37 10.73 5.64
C GLU A 60 -4.41 10.33 6.75
N GLU A 61 -4.15 9.04 6.95
CA GLU A 61 -3.19 8.56 7.95
C GLU A 61 -1.76 8.99 7.62
N LEU A 62 -1.33 8.91 6.35
CA LEU A 62 -0.01 9.37 5.92
C LEU A 62 0.20 10.87 6.19
N ARG A 63 -0.84 11.69 6.04
CA ARG A 63 -0.79 13.11 6.42
C ARG A 63 -0.61 13.31 7.93
N LYS A 64 -1.23 12.46 8.75
CA LYS A 64 -1.08 12.50 10.21
C LYS A 64 0.32 12.08 10.65
N GLU A 65 0.93 11.15 9.93
CA GLU A 65 2.33 10.73 10.08
C GLU A 65 3.34 11.73 9.47
N GLU A 66 2.88 12.94 9.11
CA GLU A 66 3.70 14.03 8.54
C GLU A 66 4.42 13.67 7.22
N VAL A 67 3.95 12.65 6.51
CA VAL A 67 4.44 12.32 5.16
C VAL A 67 4.07 13.47 4.22
N PRO A 68 5.01 14.03 3.44
CA PRO A 68 4.77 15.23 2.63
C PRO A 68 4.04 14.90 1.30
N VAL A 69 2.85 14.31 1.38
CA VAL A 69 2.10 13.75 0.24
C VAL A 69 1.82 14.78 -0.87
N GLU A 70 1.60 16.05 -0.52
CA GLU A 70 1.38 17.13 -1.49
C GLU A 70 2.65 17.51 -2.27
N LYS A 71 3.83 17.24 -1.72
CA LYS A 71 5.12 17.55 -2.37
C LYS A 71 5.65 16.37 -3.18
N THR A 72 5.25 15.15 -2.84
CA THR A 72 5.72 13.93 -3.50
C THR A 72 4.85 13.52 -4.68
N GLY A 73 3.65 14.12 -4.82
CA GLY A 73 2.68 13.73 -5.86
C GLY A 73 1.87 12.49 -5.50
N LEU A 74 2.06 11.96 -4.28
CA LEU A 74 1.30 10.84 -3.75
C LEU A 74 -0.17 11.27 -3.59
N ASN A 75 -1.08 10.48 -4.15
CA ASN A 75 -2.52 10.71 -4.11
C ASN A 75 -3.26 9.36 -4.07
N GLU A 76 -4.57 9.40 -3.87
CA GLU A 76 -5.42 8.20 -3.76
C GLU A 76 -5.26 7.24 -4.94
N ASN A 77 -5.14 7.72 -6.19
CA ASN A 77 -4.99 6.84 -7.35
C ASN A 77 -3.64 6.10 -7.33
N ILE A 78 -2.58 6.78 -6.89
CA ILE A 78 -1.27 6.12 -6.75
C ILE A 78 -1.34 5.08 -5.64
N LEU A 79 -1.90 5.44 -4.48
CA LEU A 79 -2.05 4.52 -3.36
C LEU A 79 -2.91 3.30 -3.72
N GLU A 80 -3.99 3.49 -4.48
CA GLU A 80 -4.83 2.40 -4.98
C GLU A 80 -4.04 1.44 -5.88
N GLU A 81 -3.19 1.97 -6.77
CA GLU A 81 -2.31 1.14 -7.62
C GLU A 81 -1.28 0.35 -6.78
N LEU A 82 -0.69 0.98 -5.75
CA LEU A 82 0.25 0.29 -4.86
C LEU A 82 -0.41 -0.87 -4.11
N LEU A 83 -1.65 -0.69 -3.65
CA LEU A 83 -2.43 -1.75 -3.01
C LEU A 83 -2.74 -2.89 -3.99
N HIS A 84 -3.02 -2.59 -5.26
CA HIS A 84 -3.19 -3.62 -6.29
C HIS A 84 -1.90 -4.42 -6.52
N TRP A 85 -0.74 -3.76 -6.57
CA TRP A 85 0.54 -4.45 -6.70
C TRP A 85 0.91 -5.26 -5.46
N GLU A 86 0.55 -4.79 -4.27
CA GLU A 86 0.70 -5.59 -3.05
C GLU A 86 -0.11 -6.89 -3.13
N ASP A 87 -1.38 -6.80 -3.52
CA ASP A 87 -2.23 -7.99 -3.72
C ASP A 87 -1.65 -8.95 -4.75
N GLU A 88 -1.09 -8.43 -5.84
CA GLU A 88 -0.42 -9.23 -6.86
C GLU A 88 0.82 -9.94 -6.29
N CYS A 89 1.67 -9.23 -5.57
CA CYS A 89 2.87 -9.81 -4.95
C CYS A 89 2.52 -10.88 -3.90
N LEU A 90 1.53 -10.60 -3.06
CA LEU A 90 1.06 -11.55 -2.05
C LEU A 90 0.46 -12.80 -2.70
N SER A 91 -0.32 -12.63 -3.78
CA SER A 91 -0.86 -13.75 -4.56
C SER A 91 0.25 -14.61 -5.17
N LEU A 92 1.26 -13.99 -5.77
CA LEU A 92 2.45 -14.69 -6.31
C LEU A 92 3.23 -15.43 -5.22
N SER A 93 3.24 -14.89 -4.00
CA SER A 93 3.89 -15.48 -2.82
C SER A 93 3.04 -16.56 -2.13
N GLY A 94 1.84 -16.87 -2.65
CA GLY A 94 0.95 -17.89 -2.10
C GLY A 94 0.06 -17.42 -0.94
N HIS A 95 -0.06 -16.11 -0.75
CA HIS A 95 -0.87 -15.45 0.28
C HIS A 95 -1.96 -14.53 -0.32
N PRO A 96 -2.84 -15.02 -1.22
CA PRO A 96 -3.87 -14.18 -1.82
C PRO A 96 -4.79 -13.58 -0.75
N ARG A 97 -5.07 -12.29 -0.85
CA ARG A 97 -6.04 -11.57 0.00
C ARG A 97 -7.40 -11.52 -0.69
N GLU A 98 -8.47 -11.50 0.11
CA GLU A 98 -9.82 -11.26 -0.38
C GLU A 98 -10.21 -9.80 -0.12
N ILE A 99 -10.12 -8.98 -1.17
CA ILE A 99 -10.50 -7.57 -1.13
C ILE A 99 -11.80 -7.35 -1.91
N ARG A 100 -12.71 -6.54 -1.37
CA ARG A 100 -13.97 -6.15 -2.01
C ARG A 100 -13.68 -5.14 -3.12
N ASN A 101 -14.10 -5.44 -4.34
CA ASN A 101 -14.05 -4.53 -5.49
C ASN A 101 -14.99 -3.34 -5.35
#